data_AF-A0A379UQN9-F1
#
_entry.id   AF-A0A379UQN9-F1
#
_cell.length_a   1.000
_cell.length_b   1.000
_cell.length_c   1.000
_cell.angle_alpha   90.00
_cell.angle_beta   90.00
_cell.angle_gamma   90.00
#
_symmetry.space_group_name_H-M   'P 1'
#
loop_
_entity.id
_entity.type
_entity.pdbx_description
1 polymer ?
#
loop_
_entity_poly.entity_id
_entity_poly.type
_entity_poly.pdbx_seq_one_letter_code
_entity_poly.pdbx_strand_id
1 'polypeptide(L)'
;MFYFWVSVLMVCSGFALYGEGLGTDSWAYQWFGWMIRLTGNDSLALHFWHRLGMWFIIAFVIAHVYTAIREDIMSRQSVISVMISGWRWFR
;
A
#
# COMPACT_ATOMS: atom_id res chain seq x y z
N MET A 1 7.88 3.12 -9.16
CA MET A 1 7.27 4.45 -9.01
C MET A 1 5.75 4.39 -8.79
N PHE A 2 4.98 3.63 -9.57
CA PHE A 2 3.51 3.52 -9.39
C PHE A 2 3.06 3.09 -7.98
N TYR A 3 3.74 2.10 -7.37
CA TYR A 3 3.40 1.61 -6.02
C TYR A 3 3.43 2.68 -4.92
N PHE A 4 4.37 3.63 -5.01
CA PHE A 4 4.51 4.71 -4.02
C PHE A 4 3.24 5.56 -3.93
N TRP A 5 2.66 5.92 -5.08
CA TRP A 5 1.43 6.71 -5.12
C TRP A 5 0.23 5.93 -4.58
N VAL A 6 0.14 4.64 -4.89
CA VAL A 6 -0.91 3.75 -4.36
C VAL A 6 -0.79 3.64 -2.83
N SER A 7 0.41 3.48 -2.28
CA SER A 7 0.59 3.39 -0.83
C SER A 7 0.21 4.69 -0.11
N VAL A 8 0.55 5.85 -0.68
CA VAL A 8 0.17 7.15 -0.11
C VAL A 8 -1.36 7.31 -0.11
N LEU A 9 -2.03 6.97 -1.21
CA LEU A 9 -3.50 6.99 -1.28
C LEU A 9 -4.12 6.09 -0.21
N MET A 10 -3.59 4.87 -0.01
CA MET A 10 -4.10 3.93 0.98
C MET A 10 -3.94 4.43 2.42
N VAL A 11 -2.81 5.07 2.73
CA VAL A 11 -2.58 5.69 4.04
C VAL A 11 -3.56 6.85 4.26
N CYS A 12 -3.68 7.77 3.29
CA CYS A 12 -4.55 8.93 3.45
C CYS A 12 -6.04 8.54 3.49
N SER A 13 -6.49 7.61 2.64
CA SER A 13 -7.88 7.12 2.66
C SER A 13 -8.21 6.34 3.93
N GLY A 14 -7.28 5.51 4.43
CA GLY A 14 -7.44 4.81 5.70
C GLY A 14 -7.59 5.77 6.88
N PHE A 15 -6.74 6.80 6.96
CA PHE A 15 -6.85 7.83 7.99
C PHE A 15 -8.12 8.67 7.87
N ALA A 16 -8.60 8.94 6.65
CA ALA A 16 -9.86 9.65 6.45
C ALA A 16 -11.07 8.84 6.97
N LEU A 17 -11.15 7.53 6.65
CA LEU A 17 -12.19 6.63 7.15
C LEU A 17 -12.11 6.42 8.66
N TYR A 18 -10.89 6.36 9.20
CA TYR A 18 -10.67 6.25 10.65
C TYR A 18 -11.13 7.52 11.39
N GLY A 19 -10.87 8.70 10.82
CA GLY A 19 -11.34 9.98 11.36
C GLY A 19 -12.86 10.13 11.35
N GLU A 20 -13.54 9.58 10.33
CA GLU A 20 -15.01 9.52 10.31
C GLU A 20 -15.56 8.65 11.45
N GLY A 21 -14.94 7.49 11.71
CA GLY A 21 -15.34 6.61 12.82
C GLY A 21 -15.06 7.18 14.22
N LEU A 22 -14.06 8.05 14.35
CA LEU A 22 -13.72 8.75 15.60
C LEU A 22 -14.60 10.00 15.87
N GLY A 23 -15.34 10.47 14.88
CA GLY A 23 -16.13 11.69 14.95
C GLY A 23 -15.42 12.91 14.34
N THR A 24 -16.22 13.88 13.89
CA THR A 24 -15.76 15.07 13.16
C THR A 24 -14.85 16.00 13.95
N ASP A 25 -14.87 15.91 15.28
CA ASP A 25 -14.00 16.69 16.17
C ASP A 25 -12.61 16.08 16.32
N SER A 26 -12.37 14.90 15.75
CA SER A 26 -11.09 14.22 15.82
C SER A 26 -10.02 14.93 14.97
N TRP A 27 -8.79 14.94 15.48
CA TRP A 27 -7.63 15.48 14.75
C TRP A 27 -7.41 14.78 13.39
N ALA A 28 -7.78 13.50 13.30
CA ALA A 28 -7.71 12.72 12.06
C ALA A 28 -8.68 13.24 11.00
N TYR A 29 -9.91 13.60 11.37
CA TYR A 29 -10.88 14.21 10.45
C TYR A 29 -10.43 15.61 10.01
N GLN A 30 -9.83 16.40 10.89
CA GLN A 30 -9.33 17.73 10.52
C GLN A 30 -8.22 17.68 9.46
N TRP A 31 -7.33 16.68 9.53
CA TRP A 31 -6.16 16.57 8.65
C TRP A 31 -6.44 15.75 7.38
N PHE A 32 -7.32 14.76 7.43
CA PHE A 32 -7.59 13.83 6.32
C PHE A 32 -9.03 13.88 5.79
N GLY A 33 -9.93 14.63 6.42
CA GLY A 33 -11.32 14.77 6.00
C GLY A 33 -11.51 15.42 4.62
N TRP A 34 -10.49 16.10 4.09
CA TRP A 34 -10.50 16.62 2.72
C TRP A 34 -10.65 15.51 1.67
N MET A 35 -10.20 14.28 1.94
CA MET A 35 -10.42 13.16 1.00
C MET A 35 -11.89 12.76 0.91
N ILE A 36 -12.63 12.77 2.02
CA ILE A 36 -14.08 12.50 2.02
C ILE A 36 -14.79 13.59 1.21
N ARG A 37 -14.38 14.85 1.35
CA ARG A 37 -14.92 15.97 0.57
C ARG A 37 -14.63 15.84 -0.93
N LEU A 38 -13.43 15.39 -1.31
CA LEU A 38 -13.08 15.13 -2.71
C LEU A 38 -13.92 14.00 -3.34
N THR A 39 -14.43 13.09 -2.51
CA THR A 39 -15.28 11.98 -2.97
C THR A 39 -16.78 12.34 -2.94
N GLY A 40 -17.11 13.64 -2.87
CA GLY A 40 -18.50 14.10 -2.88
C GLY A 40 -19.19 14.13 -1.51
N ASN A 41 -18.42 14.03 -0.41
CA ASN A 41 -18.90 13.80 0.95
C ASN A 41 -19.51 12.40 1.18
N ASP A 42 -19.36 11.48 0.23
CA ASP A 42 -19.83 10.10 0.37
C ASP A 42 -18.71 9.19 0.90
N SER A 43 -18.81 8.81 2.16
CA SER A 43 -17.85 7.88 2.79
C SER A 43 -17.89 6.47 2.22
N LEU A 44 -19.02 6.08 1.63
CA LEU A 44 -19.17 4.80 0.95
C LEU A 44 -18.29 4.73 -0.31
N ALA A 45 -18.23 5.82 -1.08
CA ALA A 45 -17.40 5.89 -2.27
C ALA A 45 -15.90 5.84 -1.89
N LEU A 46 -15.52 6.46 -0.77
CA LEU A 46 -14.14 6.41 -0.28
C LEU A 46 -13.74 5.01 0.22
N HIS A 47 -14.67 4.30 0.86
CA HIS A 47 -14.52 2.87 1.18
C HIS A 47 -14.33 2.00 -0.07
N PHE A 48 -15.06 2.28 -1.16
CA PHE A 48 -14.89 1.56 -2.42
C PHE A 48 -13.49 1.77 -3.00
N TRP A 49 -13.02 3.02 -3.05
CA TRP A 49 -11.66 3.36 -3.50
C TRP A 49 -10.57 2.72 -2.65
N HIS A 50 -10.73 2.70 -1.32
CA HIS A 50 -9.79 2.04 -0.42
C HIS A 50 -9.73 0.53 -0.67
N ARG A 51 -10.88 -0.12 -0.85
CA ARG A 51 -10.93 -1.56 -1.15
C ARG A 51 -10.31 -1.90 -2.50
N LEU A 52 -10.52 -1.04 -3.50
CA LEU A 52 -9.90 -1.16 -4.82
C LEU A 52 -8.38 -1.02 -4.71
N GLY A 53 -7.87 -0.04 -3.95
CA GLY A 53 -6.45 0.10 -3.68
C GLY A 53 -5.83 -1.09 -2.95
N MET A 54 -6.57 -1.74 -2.04
CA MET A 54 -6.13 -2.97 -1.36
C MET A 54 -5.85 -4.09 -2.38
N TRP A 55 -6.76 -4.29 -3.34
CA TRP A 55 -6.58 -5.28 -4.40
C TRP A 55 -5.33 -5.01 -5.26
N PHE A 56 -5.04 -3.75 -5.57
CA PHE A 56 -3.81 -3.38 -6.29
C PHE A 56 -2.54 -3.75 -5.50
N ILE A 57 -2.52 -3.52 -4.19
CA ILE A 57 -1.38 -3.91 -3.34
C ILE A 57 -1.23 -5.43 -3.33
N ILE A 58 -2.32 -6.18 -3.16
CA ILE A 58 -2.28 -7.65 -3.16
C ILE A 58 -1.72 -8.18 -4.49
N ALA A 59 -2.23 -7.70 -5.63
CA ALA A 59 -1.74 -8.09 -6.94
C ALA A 59 -0.25 -7.75 -7.14
N PHE A 60 0.18 -6.58 -6.66
CA PHE A 60 1.58 -6.18 -6.70
C PHE A 60 2.47 -7.10 -5.85
N VAL A 61 2.05 -7.45 -4.63
CA VAL A 61 2.80 -8.36 -3.76
C VAL A 61 2.98 -9.73 -4.41
N ILE A 62 1.93 -10.29 -5.01
CA ILE A 62 2.00 -11.57 -5.72
C ILE A 62 3.02 -11.48 -6.87
N ALA A 63 2.91 -10.44 -7.70
CA ALA A 63 3.83 -10.24 -8.82
C ALA A 63 5.28 -10.03 -8.35
N HIS A 64 5.50 -9.23 -7.30
CA HIS A 64 6.81 -8.93 -6.74
C HIS A 64 7.49 -10.18 -6.19
N VAL A 65 6.76 -10.98 -5.41
CA VAL A 65 7.27 -12.25 -4.86
C VAL A 65 7.60 -13.23 -5.98
N TYR A 66 6.73 -13.35 -6.99
CA TYR A 66 7.01 -14.20 -8.16
C TYR A 66 8.26 -13.75 -8.90
N THR A 67 8.42 -12.46 -9.19
CA THR A 67 9.61 -11.96 -9.88
C THR A 67 10.87 -12.15 -9.05
N ALA A 68 10.80 -11.95 -7.73
CA ALA A 68 11.92 -12.16 -6.83
C ALA A 68 12.37 -13.62 -6.83
N ILE A 69 11.42 -14.55 -6.69
CA ILE A 69 11.70 -16.00 -6.74
C ILE A 69 12.22 -16.43 -8.12
N ARG A 70 11.60 -15.94 -9.20
CA ARG A 70 12.04 -16.23 -10.57
C ARG A 70 13.49 -15.78 -10.78
N GLU A 71 13.83 -14.58 -10.33
CA GLU A 71 15.18 -14.05 -10.45
C GLU A 71 16.18 -14.82 -9.57
N ASP A 72 15.79 -15.26 -8.37
CA ASP A 72 16.62 -16.10 -7.50
C ASP A 72 16.87 -17.51 -8.06
N ILE A 73 15.91 -18.10 -8.78
CA ILE A 73 16.07 -19.40 -9.44
C ILE A 73 16.92 -19.28 -10.72
N MET A 74 16.72 -18.21 -11.50
CA MET A 74 17.38 -18.03 -12.81
C MET A 74 18.78 -17.42 -12.69
N SER A 75 19.01 -16.58 -11.68
CA SER A 75 20.30 -15.94 -11.42
C SER A 75 21.06 -16.72 -10.35
N ARG A 76 22.32 -17.09 -10.63
CA ARG A 76 23.23 -17.67 -9.63
C ARG A 76 23.72 -16.63 -8.60
N GLN A 77 23.08 -15.46 -8.51
CA GLN A 77 23.32 -14.40 -7.54
C GLN A 77 22.06 -14.29 -6.67
N SER A 78 22.07 -14.84 -5.47
CA SER A 78 20.89 -14.90 -4.60
C SER A 78 20.58 -13.53 -3.98
N VAL A 79 19.83 -12.70 -4.72
CA VAL A 79 19.35 -11.38 -4.26
C VAL A 79 18.46 -11.54 -3.00
N ILE A 80 17.71 -12.65 -2.91
CA ILE A 80 16.86 -12.96 -1.74
C ILE A 80 17.71 -13.24 -0.50
N SER A 81 18.86 -13.91 -0.64
CA SER A 81 19.78 -14.19 0.48
C SER A 81 20.32 -12.90 1.12
N VAL A 82 20.51 -11.84 0.33
CA VAL A 82 20.95 -10.54 0.84
C VAL A 82 19.82 -9.83 1.60
N MET A 83 18.56 -9.97 1.17
CA MET A 83 17.42 -9.37 1.88
C MET A 83 17.10 -10.05 3.21
N ILE A 84 17.29 -11.38 3.31
CA ILE A 84 16.93 -12.15 4.51
C ILE A 84 18.13 -12.35 5.44
N SER A 85 19.30 -12.70 4.90
CA SER A 85 20.48 -13.05 5.71
C SER A 85 21.58 -11.98 5.69
N GLY A 86 21.58 -11.07 4.71
CA GLY A 86 22.64 -10.06 4.52
C GLY A 86 23.97 -10.60 3.99
N TRP A 87 24.12 -11.92 3.80
CA TRP A 87 25.37 -12.52 3.33
C TRP A 87 25.32 -12.75 1.82
N ARG A 88 26.21 -12.06 1.10
CA ARG A 88 26.49 -12.31 -0.32
C ARG A 88 27.58 -13.37 -0.44
N TRP A 89 27.18 -14.59 -0.76
CA TRP A 89 28.14 -15.65 -1.11
C TRP A 89 28.64 -15.38 -2.54
N PHE A 90 29.83 -14.77 -2.64
CA PHE A 90 30.61 -14.79 -3.87
C PHE A 90 31.31 -16.14 -4.01
N ARG A 91 31.26 -16.72 -5.21
CA ARG A 91 32.23 -17.70 -5.66
C ARG A 91 32.84 -17.21 -6.96
#